data_AF-A0A4Q2ZD36-F1
#
_entry.id   AF-A0A4Q2ZD36-F1
#
_cell.length_a   1.000
_cell.length_b   1.000
_cell.length_c   1.000
_cell.angle_alpha   90.00
_cell.angle_beta   90.00
_cell.angle_gamma   90.00
#
_symmetry.space_group_name_H-M   'P 1'
#
loop_
_entity.id
_entity.type
_entity.pdbx_description
1 polymer ?
#
loop_
_entity_poly.entity_id
_entity_poly.type
_entity_poly.pdbx_seq_one_letter_code
_entity_poly.pdbx_strand_id
1 'polypeptide(L)'
;MLILFLGVLSGFWAGLIGLWKFRRGPARSLMAIGVILGTIGPICLFAMPWIFMDSRSGSSGYPAIQIFRMIGGLLVPVGLVLFSVGFALHGFAVARLASRAEELEQLTVAMPEEINRLREGGPVA
;
A
#
# COMPACT_ATOMS: atom_id res chain seq x y z
N MET A 1 2.02 5.28 23.56
CA MET A 1 2.43 4.40 22.43
C MET A 1 1.24 3.95 21.58
N LEU A 2 0.18 3.36 22.15
CA LEU A 2 -0.97 2.86 21.39
C LEU A 2 -1.70 3.94 20.57
N ILE A 3 -1.83 5.17 21.09
CA ILE A 3 -2.45 6.31 20.38
C ILE A 3 -1.63 6.72 19.14
N LEU A 4 -0.30 6.78 19.25
CA LEU A 4 0.57 7.08 18.11
C LEU A 4 0.46 5.98 17.04
N PHE A 5 0.41 4.72 17.47
CA PHE A 5 0.24 3.59 16.59
C PHE A 5 -1.11 3.61 15.85
N LEU A 6 -2.20 3.96 16.54
CA LEU A 6 -3.52 4.16 15.93
C LEU A 6 -3.50 5.28 14.88
N GLY A 7 -2.80 6.38 15.16
CA GLY A 7 -2.58 7.46 14.18
C GLY A 7 -1.90 6.94 12.91
N VAL A 8 -0.79 6.22 13.06
CA VAL A 8 -0.07 5.62 11.92
C VAL A 8 -0.94 4.62 11.15
N LEU A 9 -1.67 3.76 11.87
CA LEU A 9 -2.56 2.75 11.28
C LEU A 9 -3.72 3.39 10.50
N SER A 10 -4.29 4.48 11.02
CA SER A 10 -5.34 5.24 10.33
C SER A 10 -4.81 5.85 9.02
N GLY A 11 -3.56 6.31 9.01
CA GLY A 11 -2.87 6.76 7.80
C GLY A 11 -2.72 5.66 6.75
N PHE A 12 -2.39 4.44 7.16
CA PHE A 12 -2.31 3.31 6.23
C PHE A 12 -3.66 2.89 5.65
N TRP A 13 -4.72 2.89 6.47
CA TRP A 13 -6.08 2.66 5.97
C TRP A 13 -6.53 3.76 5.02
N ALA A 14 -6.28 5.03 5.35
CA ALA A 14 -6.59 6.15 4.46
C ALA A 14 -5.82 6.06 3.14
N GLY A 15 -4.52 5.72 3.20
CA GLY A 15 -3.70 5.48 2.01
C GLY A 15 -4.20 4.31 1.16
N LEU A 16 -4.58 3.20 1.80
CA LEU A 16 -5.15 2.03 1.11
C LEU A 16 -6.48 2.38 0.42
N ILE A 17 -7.38 3.11 1.09
CA ILE A 17 -8.68 3.54 0.54
C ILE A 17 -8.49 4.55 -0.59
N GLY A 18 -7.60 5.52 -0.42
CA GLY A 18 -7.30 6.54 -1.43
C GLY A 18 -6.75 5.93 -2.72
N LEU A 19 -5.85 4.95 -2.60
CA LEU A 19 -5.25 4.24 -3.73
C LEU A 19 -6.14 3.13 -4.30
N TRP A 20 -7.22 2.77 -3.59
CA TRP A 20 -8.12 1.67 -3.97
C TRP A 20 -8.78 1.88 -5.34
N LYS A 21 -9.03 3.14 -5.71
CA LYS A 21 -9.71 3.54 -6.95
C LYS A 21 -8.79 3.48 -8.19
N PHE A 22 -7.48 3.64 -8.03
CA PHE A 22 -6.60 3.95 -9.15
C PHE A 22 -5.98 2.73 -9.84
N ARG A 23 -5.88 1.56 -9.18
CA ARG A 23 -5.39 0.35 -9.85
C ARG A 23 -5.77 -0.95 -9.14
N ARG A 24 -6.27 -1.94 -9.90
CA ARG A 24 -6.40 -3.35 -9.46
C ARG A 24 -5.12 -4.08 -9.88
N GLY A 25 -4.28 -4.49 -8.93
CA GLY A 25 -3.01 -5.17 -9.22
C GLY A 25 -2.36 -5.75 -7.96
N PRO A 26 -1.24 -6.50 -8.11
CA PRO A 26 -0.59 -7.20 -7.00
C PRO A 26 -0.09 -6.25 -5.90
N ALA A 27 0.28 -5.02 -6.27
CA ALA A 27 0.63 -3.95 -5.33
C ALA A 27 -0.51 -3.66 -4.34
N ARG A 28 -1.78 -3.67 -4.80
CA ARG A 28 -2.94 -3.45 -3.93
C ARG A 28 -3.13 -4.60 -2.96
N SER A 29 -2.95 -5.85 -3.41
CA SER A 29 -3.03 -7.02 -2.54
C SER A 29 -1.95 -6.98 -1.46
N LEU A 30 -0.71 -6.63 -1.82
CA LEU A 30 0.39 -6.47 -0.86
C LEU A 30 0.12 -5.36 0.16
N MET A 31 -0.40 -4.22 -0.28
CA MET A 31 -0.79 -3.14 0.64
C MET A 31 -1.92 -3.58 1.58
N ALA A 32 -2.97 -4.21 1.05
CA ALA A 32 -4.09 -4.69 1.86
C ALA A 32 -3.64 -5.73 2.89
N ILE A 33 -2.82 -6.70 2.48
CA ILE A 33 -2.21 -7.69 3.37
C ILE A 33 -1.36 -6.99 4.44
N GLY A 34 -0.54 -6.01 4.05
CA GLY A 34 0.29 -5.23 4.97
C GLY A 34 -0.54 -4.48 6.02
N VAL A 35 -1.62 -3.81 5.61
CA VAL A 35 -2.55 -3.13 6.53
C VAL A 35 -3.25 -4.14 7.44
N ILE A 36 -3.72 -5.27 6.91
CA ILE A 36 -4.38 -6.31 7.68
C ILE A 36 -3.43 -6.90 8.75
N LEU A 37 -2.20 -7.27 8.38
CA LEU A 37 -1.19 -7.72 9.34
C LEU A 37 -0.88 -6.62 10.38
N GLY A 38 -0.76 -5.37 9.93
CA GLY A 38 -0.57 -4.21 10.80
C GLY A 38 -1.70 -3.96 11.78
N THR A 39 -2.94 -4.33 11.44
CA THR A 39 -4.11 -4.31 12.36
C THR A 39 -4.17 -5.53 13.27
N ILE A 40 -3.83 -6.72 12.78
CA ILE A 40 -3.90 -7.97 13.56
C ILE A 40 -2.80 -8.00 14.63
N GLY A 41 -1.59 -7.52 14.34
CA GLY A 41 -0.49 -7.50 15.30
C GLY A 41 -0.82 -6.82 16.63
N PRO A 42 -1.36 -5.58 16.64
CA PRO A 42 -1.84 -4.88 17.83
C PRO A 42 -2.99 -5.60 18.53
N ILE A 43 -3.92 -6.21 17.79
CA ILE A 43 -5.01 -7.00 18.36
C ILE A 43 -4.43 -8.19 19.14
N CYS A 44 -3.44 -8.88 18.59
CA CYS A 44 -2.73 -9.97 19.27
C CYS A 44 -1.89 -9.47 20.45
N LEU A 45 -1.28 -8.28 20.37
CA LEU A 45 -0.45 -7.70 21.43
C LEU A 45 -1.25 -7.16 22.61
N PHE A 46 -2.40 -6.53 22.35
CA PHE A 46 -3.15 -5.77 23.34
C PHE A 46 -4.51 -6.37 23.69
N ALA A 47 -5.26 -6.96 22.76
CA ALA A 47 -6.60 -7.47 23.06
C ALA A 47 -6.57 -8.91 23.56
N MET A 48 -5.78 -9.79 22.92
CA MET A 48 -5.73 -11.21 23.29
C MET A 48 -5.24 -11.45 24.72
N PRO A 49 -4.18 -10.78 25.23
CA PRO A 49 -3.72 -11.01 26.60
C PRO A 49 -4.76 -10.64 27.66
N TRP A 50 -5.62 -9.65 27.39
CA TRP A 50 -6.70 -9.29 28.30
C TRP A 50 -7.78 -10.37 28.39
N ILE A 51 -8.14 -10.98 27.26
CA ILE A 51 -9.10 -12.10 27.20
C ILE A 51 -8.59 -13.30 28.01
N PHE A 52 -7.29 -13.58 27.93
CA PHE A 52 -6.66 -14.69 28.66
C PHE A 52 -6.32 -14.36 30.13
N MET A 53 -6.23 -13.08 30.50
CA MET A 53 -6.04 -12.66 31.91
C MET A 53 -7.34 -12.66 32.72
N ASP A 54 -8.48 -12.35 32.08
CA ASP A 54 -9.79 -12.34 32.75
C ASP A 54 -10.36 -13.76 32.99
N SER A 55 -9.81 -14.73 32.26
CA SER A 55 -10.04 -16.15 32.49
C SER A 55 -9.26 -16.58 33.75
N ARG A 56 -9.95 -16.72 34.89
CA ARG A 56 -9.43 -17.15 36.22
C ARG A 56 -8.67 -18.50 36.26
N SER A 57 -8.23 -19.07 35.15
CA SER A 57 -7.46 -20.31 35.12
C SER A 57 -5.97 -20.03 35.30
N GLY A 58 -5.47 -20.30 36.51
CA GLY A 58 -4.05 -20.18 36.86
C GLY A 58 -3.10 -20.93 35.92
N SER A 59 -1.89 -20.38 35.80
CA SER A 59 -0.66 -20.88 35.14
C SER A 59 -0.73 -21.31 33.66
N SER A 60 -1.87 -21.65 33.08
CA SER A 60 -1.99 -22.14 31.69
C SER A 60 -2.07 -21.03 30.64
N GLY A 61 -2.53 -19.83 31.00
CA GLY A 61 -2.66 -18.68 30.09
C GLY A 61 -1.33 -17.98 29.75
N TYR A 62 -0.32 -18.13 30.60
CA TYR A 62 0.97 -17.44 30.45
C TYR A 62 1.73 -17.78 29.15
N PRO A 63 1.90 -19.08 28.77
CA PRO A 63 2.54 -19.42 27.50
C PRO A 63 1.74 -18.92 26.29
N ALA A 64 0.41 -18.99 26.33
CA ALA A 64 -0.44 -18.45 25.25
C ALA A 64 -0.24 -16.93 25.07
N ILE A 65 -0.22 -16.19 26.18
CA ILE A 65 0.03 -14.73 26.17
C ILE A 65 1.40 -14.41 25.56
N GLN A 66 2.45 -15.18 25.88
CA GLN A 66 3.78 -14.97 25.29
C GLN A 66 3.81 -15.23 23.78
N ILE A 67 3.14 -16.30 23.32
CA ILE A 67 3.03 -16.62 21.90
C ILE A 67 2.33 -15.48 21.14
N PHE A 68 1.20 -14.98 21.65
CA PHE A 68 0.49 -13.85 21.02
C PHE A 68 1.30 -12.56 21.01
N ARG A 69 2.11 -12.30 22.04
CA ARG A 69 3.03 -11.16 22.07
C ARG A 69 4.16 -11.30 21.04
N MET A 70 4.75 -12.48 20.88
CA MET A 70 5.77 -12.73 19.85
C MET A 70 5.19 -12.59 18.44
N ILE A 71 4.04 -13.21 18.19
CA ILE A 71 3.33 -13.13 16.91
C ILE A 71 2.96 -11.67 16.60
N GLY A 72 2.35 -10.96 17.57
CA GLY A 72 1.98 -9.55 17.40
C GLY A 72 3.19 -8.65 17.17
N GLY A 73 4.30 -8.90 17.87
CA GLY A 73 5.57 -8.18 17.69
C GLY A 73 6.21 -8.37 16.31
N LEU A 74 5.98 -9.52 15.66
CA LEU A 74 6.47 -9.80 14.30
C LEU A 74 5.50 -9.32 13.20
N LEU A 75 4.19 -9.44 13.42
CA LEU A 75 3.17 -9.06 12.45
C LEU A 75 3.21 -7.55 12.12
N VAL A 76 3.50 -6.71 13.11
CA VAL A 76 3.59 -5.26 12.93
C VAL A 76 4.69 -4.84 11.93
N PRO A 77 5.98 -5.19 12.14
CA PRO A 77 7.03 -4.83 11.19
C PRO A 77 6.85 -5.50 9.84
N VAL A 78 6.36 -6.75 9.79
CA VAL A 78 6.06 -7.42 8.52
C VAL A 78 4.95 -6.69 7.75
N GLY A 79 3.88 -6.27 8.44
CA GLY A 79 2.80 -5.50 7.85
C GLY A 79 3.27 -4.16 7.28
N LEU A 80 4.13 -3.45 8.02
CA LEU A 80 4.76 -2.20 7.58
C LEU A 80 5.59 -2.39 6.31
N VAL A 81 6.43 -3.43 6.28
CA VAL A 81 7.28 -3.73 5.13
C VAL A 81 6.41 -4.05 3.92
N LEU A 82 5.41 -4.93 4.05
CA LEU A 82 4.50 -5.28 2.95
C LEU A 82 3.73 -4.08 2.41
N PHE A 83 3.28 -3.19 3.29
CA PHE A 83 2.63 -1.95 2.89
C PHE A 83 3.59 -1.04 2.12
N SER A 84 4.81 -0.83 2.63
CA SER A 84 5.82 0.02 1.99
C SER A 84 6.23 -0.49 0.61
N VAL A 85 6.43 -1.81 0.46
CA VAL A 85 6.73 -2.45 -0.82
C VAL A 85 5.57 -2.29 -1.79
N GLY A 86 4.33 -2.56 -1.33
CA GLY A 86 3.15 -2.36 -2.17
C GLY A 86 2.97 -0.90 -2.61
N PHE A 87 3.22 0.05 -1.71
CA PHE A 87 3.17 1.49 -2.01
C PHE A 87 4.25 1.90 -3.02
N ALA A 88 5.49 1.43 -2.85
CA ALA A 88 6.58 1.71 -3.79
C ALA A 88 6.29 1.13 -5.18
N LEU A 89 5.81 -0.11 -5.27
CA LEU A 89 5.40 -0.73 -6.54
C LEU A 89 4.27 0.05 -7.22
N HIS A 90 3.34 0.61 -6.43
CA HIS A 90 2.32 1.50 -6.96
C HIS A 90 2.93 2.79 -7.52
N GLY A 91 3.87 3.41 -6.80
CA GLY A 91 4.61 4.60 -7.26
C GLY A 91 5.37 4.37 -8.56
N PHE A 92 6.09 3.26 -8.69
CA PHE A 92 6.78 2.90 -9.95
C PHE A 92 5.82 2.73 -11.12
N ALA A 93 4.64 2.15 -10.88
CA ALA A 93 3.62 2.01 -11.92
C ALA A 93 3.06 3.36 -12.36
N VAL A 94 2.81 4.27 -11.41
CA VAL A 94 2.33 5.63 -11.71
C VAL A 94 3.38 6.43 -12.47
N ALA A 95 4.65 6.36 -12.05
CA ALA A 95 5.74 7.04 -12.75
C ALA A 95 5.88 6.60 -14.21
N ARG A 96 5.74 5.29 -14.49
CA ARG A 96 5.73 4.77 -15.87
C ARG A 96 4.53 5.22 -16.69
N LEU A 97 3.38 5.44 -16.06
CA LEU A 97 2.21 5.97 -16.75
C LEU A 97 2.38 7.47 -17.04
N ALA A 98 2.97 8.22 -16.12
CA ALA A 98 3.28 9.63 -16.31
C ALA A 98 4.28 9.83 -17.47
N SER A 99 5.36 9.05 -17.52
CA SER A 99 6.34 9.17 -18.62
C SER A 99 5.71 8.87 -19.99
N ARG A 100 4.84 7.85 -20.06
CA ARG A 100 4.11 7.53 -21.30
C ARG A 100 3.11 8.62 -21.68
N ALA A 101 2.48 9.27 -20.71
CA ALA A 101 1.57 10.37 -20.97
C ALA A 101 2.33 11.58 -21.55
N GLU A 102 3.52 11.88 -21.02
CA GLU A 102 4.39 12.93 -21.54
C GLU A 102 4.90 12.62 -22.96
N GLU A 103 5.30 11.38 -23.23
CA GLU A 103 5.64 10.92 -24.59
C GLU A 103 4.47 11.10 -25.57
N LEU A 104 3.24 10.77 -25.14
CA LEU A 104 2.04 10.95 -25.95
C LEU A 104 1.73 12.42 -26.19
N GLU A 105 1.91 13.28 -25.18
CA GLU A 105 1.70 14.73 -25.31
C GLU A 105 2.68 15.33 -26.32
N GLN A 106 3.95 14.92 -26.27
CA GLN A 106 4.97 15.33 -27.25
C GLN A 106 4.60 14.89 -28.67
N LEU A 107 4.13 13.66 -28.86
CA LEU A 107 3.67 13.16 -30.16
C LEU A 107 2.44 13.92 -30.67
N THR A 108 1.50 14.27 -29.80
CA THR A 108 0.33 15.05 -30.18
C THR A 108 0.67 16.48 -30.60
N VAL A 109 1.73 17.07 -30.04
CA VAL A 109 2.23 18.39 -30.44
C VAL A 109 3.00 18.31 -31.77
N ALA A 110 3.76 17.23 -32.01
CA ALA A 110 4.54 17.07 -33.24
C ALA A 110 3.69 16.72 -34.48
N MET A 111 2.60 15.95 -34.33
CA MET A 111 1.72 15.56 -35.44
C MET A 111 1.17 16.74 -36.28
N PRO A 112 0.62 17.82 -35.71
CA PRO A 112 0.13 18.95 -36.50
C PRO A 112 1.24 19.69 -37.26
N GLU A 113 2.47 19.70 -36.75
CA GLU A 113 3.62 20.27 -37.48
C GLU A 113 3.99 19.44 -38.71
N GLU A 114 3.96 18.11 -38.61
CA GLU A 114 4.16 17.21 -39.75
C GLU A 114 3.04 17.34 -40.78
N ILE A 115 1.78 17.45 -40.33
CA ILE A 115 0.63 17.68 -41.22
C ILE A 115 0.77 19.01 -41.96
N ASN A 116 1.19 20.08 -41.29
CA ASN A 116 1.44 21.37 -41.95
C ASN A 116 2.61 21.29 -42.93
N ARG A 117 3.70 20.60 -42.59
CA ARG A 117 4.82 20.38 -43.52
C ARG A 117 4.41 19.60 -44.76
N LEU A 118 3.59 18.55 -44.62
CA LEU A 118 3.07 17.78 -45.76
C LEU A 118 2.09 18.61 -46.62
N ARG A 119 1.36 19.53 -45.99
CA ARG A 119 0.43 20.43 -46.68
C ARG A 119 1.14 21.54 -47.45
N GLU A 120 2.23 22.08 -46.90
CA GLU A 120 3.06 23.12 -47.52
C GLU A 120 4.07 22.53 -48.52
N GLY A 121 4.58 21.32 -48.27
CA GLY A 121 5.51 20.58 -49.13
C GLY A 121 4.81 19.68 -50.17
N GLY A 122 3.61 20.04 -50.61
CA GLY A 122 2.87 19.31 -51.65
C GLY A 122 3.75 19.00 -52.88
N PRO A 123 3.48 17.89 -53.59
CA PRO A 123 4.39 17.35 -54.61
C PRO A 123 4.78 18.42 -55.62
N VAL A 124 6.08 18.64 -55.75
CA VAL A 124 6.67 19.43 -56.84
C VAL A 124 6.30 18.70 -58.14
N ALA A 125 5.24 19.18 -58.79
CA ALA A 125 4.89 18.87 -60.16
C ALA A 125 5.28 20.05 -61.05
#